data_AF-A0A963E871-F1
#
_entry.id   AF-A0A963E871-F1
#
_cell.length_a   1.000
_cell.length_b   1.000
_cell.length_c   1.000
_cell.angle_alpha   90.00
_cell.angle_beta   90.00
_cell.angle_gamma   90.00
#
_symmetry.space_group_name_H-M   'P 1'
#
loop_
_entity.id
_entity.type
_entity.pdbx_description
1 polymer ?
#
loop_
_entity_poly.entity_id
_entity_poly.type
_entity_poly.pdbx_seq_one_letter_code
_entity_poly.pdbx_strand_id
1 'polypeptide(L)'
;FAGAAVLALRSGFPRATGRVAFARRVLVVGVGAQAARLERLHLDQTWGCRMLGYVQVHEDEPDEPAGVPIERRLQVTHRLVDLAAGLQIDEIVVALDDQRRGFPLDELLECKLA
;
A
#
# COMPACT_ATOMS: atom_id res chain seq x y z
N PHE A 1 7.80 19.67 1.89
CA PHE A 1 6.50 19.01 2.11
C PHE A 1 6.08 18.34 0.81
N ALA A 2 6.71 17.21 0.48
CA ALA A 2 6.43 16.46 -0.75
C ALA A 2 5.09 15.71 -0.58
N GLY A 3 4.25 15.78 -1.60
CA GLY A 3 2.85 15.37 -1.55
C GLY A 3 2.70 13.87 -1.37
N ALA A 4 2.11 13.44 -0.27
CA ALA A 4 1.60 12.09 -0.12
C ALA A 4 0.32 11.96 -0.97
N ALA A 5 0.25 10.99 -1.87
CA ALA A 5 -0.94 10.69 -2.64
C ALA A 5 -1.41 9.25 -2.34
N VAL A 6 -2.41 9.13 -1.47
CA VAL A 6 -3.17 7.87 -1.35
C VAL A 6 -4.24 7.91 -2.43
N LEU A 7 -4.02 7.18 -3.52
CA LEU A 7 -5.02 7.06 -4.58
C LEU A 7 -5.86 5.82 -4.32
N ALA A 8 -7.04 6.03 -3.73
CA ALA A 8 -8.06 4.99 -3.64
C ALA A 8 -8.73 4.87 -5.01
N LEU A 9 -8.34 3.85 -5.78
CA LEU A 9 -9.02 3.56 -7.04
C LEU A 9 -10.23 2.67 -6.73
N ARG A 10 -11.41 3.28 -6.81
CA ARG A 10 -12.71 2.57 -6.82
C ARG A 10 -12.90 1.91 -8.19
N SER A 11 -11.99 1.03 -8.60
CA SER A 11 -12.19 0.16 -9.76
C SER A 11 -13.13 -0.96 -9.35
N GLY A 12 -14.43 -0.71 -9.49
CA GLY A 12 -15.45 -1.71 -9.20
C GLY A 12 -15.31 -2.89 -10.16
N PHE A 13 -14.79 -4.02 -9.68
CA PHE A 13 -15.00 -5.31 -10.33
C PHE A 13 -16.42 -5.75 -10.00
N PRO A 14 -17.38 -5.73 -10.96
CA PRO A 14 -18.77 -6.01 -10.65
C PRO A 14 -18.91 -7.48 -10.23
N ARG A 15 -19.12 -7.71 -8.94
CA ARG A 15 -19.67 -8.98 -8.44
C ARG A 15 -21.18 -8.92 -8.53
N ALA A 16 -21.73 -9.64 -9.50
CA ALA A 16 -23.15 -9.94 -9.56
C ALA A 16 -23.48 -11.08 -8.59
N THR A 17 -23.56 -10.82 -7.28
CA THR A 17 -24.17 -11.81 -6.36
C THR A 17 -24.71 -11.12 -5.11
N GLY A 18 -25.95 -11.47 -4.75
CA GLY A 18 -26.82 -10.70 -3.87
C GLY A 18 -26.40 -10.58 -2.40
N ARG A 19 -26.93 -9.50 -1.80
CA ARG A 19 -27.20 -9.24 -0.37
C ARG A 19 -26.60 -10.25 0.63
N VAL A 20 -25.33 -10.03 0.99
CA VAL A 20 -24.79 -10.36 2.31
C VAL A 20 -23.81 -9.24 2.67
N ALA A 21 -23.87 -8.73 3.90
CA ALA A 21 -23.07 -7.60 4.39
C ALA A 21 -21.57 -7.96 4.54
N PHE A 22 -20.88 -8.22 3.42
CA PHE A 22 -19.46 -8.52 3.42
C PHE A 22 -18.63 -7.25 3.56
N ALA A 23 -17.63 -7.29 4.44
CA ALA A 23 -16.59 -6.27 4.51
C ALA A 23 -15.87 -6.20 3.15
N ARG A 24 -15.73 -5.00 2.57
CA ARG A 24 -15.07 -4.80 1.28
C ARG A 24 -13.65 -5.36 1.30
N ARG A 25 -13.28 -6.17 0.32
CA ARG A 25 -11.95 -6.78 0.23
C ARG A 25 -11.00 -5.78 -0.42
N VAL A 26 -10.03 -5.30 0.34
CA VAL A 26 -9.09 -4.26 -0.10
C VAL A 26 -7.71 -4.85 -0.33
N LEU A 27 -7.11 -4.51 -1.47
CA LEU A 27 -5.69 -4.76 -1.76
C LEU A 27 -4.95 -3.44 -1.70
N VAL A 28 -3.82 -3.40 -1.00
CA VAL A 28 -2.98 -2.21 -0.94
C VAL A 28 -1.76 -2.42 -1.84
N VAL A 29 -1.42 -1.42 -2.64
CA VAL A 29 -0.24 -1.41 -3.50
C VAL A 29 0.76 -0.39 -2.94
N GLY A 30 1.91 -0.88 -2.51
CA GLY A 30 2.93 -0.18 -1.74
C GLY A 30 3.15 -0.86 -0.38
N VAL A 31 4.40 -0.90 0.08
CA VAL A 31 4.80 -1.44 1.39
C VAL A 31 5.59 -0.44 2.24
N GLY A 32 5.74 0.80 1.78
CA GLY A 32 6.40 1.88 2.53
C GLY A 32 5.63 2.41 3.75
N ALA A 33 6.04 3.58 4.23
CA ALA A 33 5.52 4.26 5.40
C ALA A 33 4.00 4.54 5.33
N GLN A 34 3.44 4.88 4.16
CA GLN A 34 1.99 5.06 4.04
C GLN A 34 1.24 3.74 4.27
N ALA A 35 1.71 2.68 3.64
CA ALA A 35 1.12 1.35 3.78
C ALA A 35 1.24 0.82 5.22
N ALA A 36 2.39 1.03 5.87
CA ALA A 36 2.61 0.69 7.27
C ALA A 36 1.67 1.45 8.20
N ARG A 37 1.41 2.74 7.92
CA ARG A 37 0.43 3.53 8.66
C ARG A 37 -0.99 3.00 8.47
N LEU A 38 -1.34 2.60 7.25
CA LEU A 38 -2.64 2.00 6.95
C LEU A 38 -2.83 0.68 7.72
N GLU A 39 -1.79 -0.16 7.77
CA GLU A 39 -1.80 -1.43 8.50
C GLU A 39 -2.04 -1.23 10.00
N ARG A 40 -1.31 -0.29 10.62
CA ARG A 40 -1.49 0.01 12.06
C ARG A 40 -2.91 0.48 12.36
N LEU A 41 -3.47 1.34 11.52
CA LEU A 41 -4.83 1.83 11.68
C LEU A 41 -5.89 0.76 11.37
N HIS A 42 -5.59 -0.22 10.53
CA HIS A 42 -6.50 -1.35 10.27
C HIS A 42 -6.68 -2.25 11.49
N LEU A 43 -5.61 -2.46 12.26
CA LEU A 43 -5.62 -3.29 13.46
C LEU A 43 -6.63 -2.78 14.51
N ASP A 44 -6.93 -1.47 14.50
CA ASP A 44 -7.92 -0.84 15.37
C ASP A 44 -9.39 -1.03 14.92
N GLN A 45 -9.64 -1.85 13.89
CA GLN A 45 -10.90 -2.58 13.61
C GLN A 45 -12.24 -1.79 13.65
N THR A 46 -12.51 -0.92 12.66
CA THR A 46 -13.90 -0.43 12.43
C THR A 46 -14.25 -0.09 10.97
N TRP A 47 -13.52 -0.57 9.96
CA TRP A 47 -13.59 0.08 8.63
C TRP A 47 -14.58 -0.50 7.62
N GLY A 48 -15.39 -1.50 7.98
CA GLY A 48 -16.31 -2.13 7.04
C GLY A 48 -15.61 -2.70 5.79
N CYS A 49 -14.29 -2.84 5.85
CA CYS A 49 -13.40 -3.35 4.84
C CYS A 49 -12.35 -4.24 5.49
N ARG A 50 -11.86 -5.22 4.75
CA ARG A 50 -10.86 -6.20 5.16
C ARG A 50 -9.67 -6.05 4.22
N MET A 51 -8.51 -5.68 4.77
CA MET A 51 -7.27 -5.67 3.99
C MET A 51 -6.80 -7.11 3.81
N LEU A 52 -6.58 -7.51 2.56
CA LEU A 52 -6.12 -8.86 2.24
C LEU A 52 -4.60 -8.95 2.15
N GLY A 53 -3.92 -7.83 1.95
CA GLY A 53 -2.46 -7.77 1.95
C GLY A 53 -1.94 -6.57 1.17
N TYR A 54 -0.61 -6.52 1.09
CA TYR A 54 0.14 -5.40 0.52
C TYR A 54 1.04 -5.88 -0.61
N VAL A 55 1.04 -5.21 -1.74
CA VAL A 55 1.91 -5.53 -2.87
C VAL A 55 3.12 -4.62 -2.82
N GLN A 56 4.31 -5.22 -2.74
CA GLN A 56 5.56 -4.49 -2.91
C GLN A 56 5.73 -4.11 -4.39
N VAL A 57 6.04 -2.84 -4.66
CA VAL A 57 6.21 -2.33 -6.03
C VAL A 57 7.69 -2.14 -6.35
N HIS A 58 8.51 -1.78 -5.37
CA HIS A 58 9.96 -1.69 -5.54
C HIS A 58 10.68 -2.56 -4.51
N GLU A 59 11.80 -3.16 -4.91
CA GLU A 59 12.64 -3.99 -4.02
C GLU A 59 13.26 -3.17 -2.89
N ASP A 60 13.54 -1.88 -3.11
CA ASP A 60 14.15 -0.95 -2.15
C ASP A 60 13.17 -0.34 -1.12
N GLU A 61 11.95 -0.87 -1.00
CA GLU A 61 11.01 -0.38 0.02
C GLU A 61 11.41 -0.85 1.43
N PRO A 62 11.32 0.04 2.44
CA PRO A 62 11.83 -0.25 3.78
C PRO A 62 11.02 -1.35 4.47
N ASP A 63 11.71 -2.14 5.30
CA ASP A 63 11.08 -3.09 6.22
C ASP A 63 10.56 -2.44 7.51
N GLU A 64 9.97 -3.23 8.40
CA GLU A 64 9.53 -2.73 9.70
C GLU A 64 10.68 -2.07 10.48
N PRO A 65 10.40 -1.00 11.24
CA PRO A 65 9.09 -0.41 11.53
C PRO A 65 8.63 0.64 10.50
N ALA A 66 9.47 0.97 9.52
CA ALA A 66 9.23 2.02 8.54
C ALA A 66 8.31 1.58 7.38
N GLY A 67 8.21 0.27 7.11
CA GLY A 67 7.29 -0.32 6.15
C GLY A 67 6.42 -1.45 6.71
N VAL A 68 5.70 -2.14 5.83
CA VAL A 68 4.77 -3.24 6.16
C VAL A 68 5.54 -4.54 6.44
N PRO A 69 5.15 -5.34 7.46
CA PRO A 69 5.76 -6.65 7.73
C PRO A 69 5.77 -7.58 6.51
N ILE A 70 6.83 -8.35 6.32
CA ILE A 70 6.97 -9.26 5.17
C ILE A 70 5.84 -10.31 5.10
N GLU A 71 5.31 -10.72 6.26
CA GLU A 71 4.20 -11.67 6.38
C GLU A 71 2.89 -11.16 5.78
N ARG A 72 2.73 -9.84 5.70
CA ARG A 72 1.55 -9.18 5.10
C ARG A 72 1.77 -8.84 3.63
N ARG A 73 2.99 -9.03 3.11
CA ARG A 73 3.33 -8.74 1.71
C ARG A 73 2.89 -9.89 0.82
N LEU A 74 2.27 -9.55 -0.30
CA LEU A 74 1.84 -10.47 -1.34
C LEU A 74 2.81 -10.35 -2.52
N GLN A 75 3.35 -11.49 -2.95
CA GLN A 75 4.09 -11.56 -4.20
C GLN A 75 3.14 -11.52 -5.38
N VAL A 76 3.43 -10.63 -6.34
CA VAL A 76 2.75 -10.62 -7.64
C VAL A 76 3.58 -11.48 -8.59
N THR A 77 3.16 -12.74 -8.80
CA THR A 77 3.86 -13.68 -9.69
C THR A 77 3.67 -13.35 -11.18
N HIS A 78 2.53 -12.72 -11.53
CA HIS A 78 2.17 -12.40 -12.91
C HIS A 78 1.65 -10.96 -13.03
N ARG A 79 0.33 -10.77 -13.05
CA ARG A 79 -0.30 -9.44 -13.13
C ARG A 79 -1.08 -9.16 -11.87
N LEU A 80 -1.10 -7.90 -11.46
CA LEU A 80 -1.90 -7.44 -10.32
C LEU A 80 -3.39 -7.78 -10.48
N VAL A 81 -3.89 -7.77 -11.72
CA VAL A 81 -5.29 -8.14 -12.03
C VAL A 81 -5.60 -9.59 -11.72
N ASP A 82 -4.65 -10.52 -11.95
CA ASP A 82 -4.85 -11.94 -11.69
C ASP A 82 -4.87 -12.20 -10.18
N LEU A 83 -3.98 -11.53 -9.44
CA LEU A 83 -3.97 -11.54 -7.97
C LEU A 83 -5.29 -10.97 -7.42
N ALA A 84 -5.73 -9.83 -7.95
CA ALA A 84 -6.97 -9.18 -7.52
C ALA A 84 -8.20 -10.04 -7.82
N ALA A 85 -8.23 -10.73 -8.97
CA ALA A 85 -9.30 -11.65 -9.33
C ALA A 85 -9.31 -12.89 -8.41
N GLY A 86 -8.15 -13.52 -8.19
CA GLY A 86 -8.00 -14.70 -7.34
C GLY A 86 -8.33 -14.42 -5.86
N LEU A 87 -7.94 -13.25 -5.36
CA LEU A 87 -8.25 -12.79 -4.00
C LEU A 87 -9.61 -12.10 -3.89
N GLN A 88 -10.37 -12.06 -4.98
CA GLN A 88 -11.67 -11.45 -5.04
C GLN A 88 -11.71 -10.01 -4.47
N ILE A 89 -10.78 -9.16 -4.89
CA ILE A 89 -10.67 -7.78 -4.42
C ILE A 89 -11.85 -6.95 -4.93
N ASP A 90 -12.36 -6.06 -4.09
CA ASP A 90 -13.41 -5.08 -4.40
C ASP A 90 -12.82 -3.68 -4.62
N GLU A 91 -11.70 -3.36 -3.96
CA GLU A 91 -11.08 -2.04 -3.99
C GLU A 91 -9.54 -2.16 -3.93
N ILE A 92 -8.85 -1.38 -4.76
CA ILE A 92 -7.39 -1.32 -4.77
C ILE A 92 -6.98 0.07 -4.27
N VAL A 93 -6.21 0.10 -3.19
CA VAL A 93 -5.65 1.32 -2.61
C VAL A 93 -4.20 1.41 -3.00
N VAL A 94 -3.79 2.50 -3.64
CA VAL A 94 -2.39 2.75 -3.99
C VAL A 94 -1.81 3.69 -2.93
N ALA A 95 -0.86 3.16 -2.16
CA ALA A 95 -0.17 3.83 -1.06
C ALA A 95 1.34 3.82 -1.34
N LEU A 96 1.73 4.51 -2.41
CA LEU A 96 3.13 4.68 -2.78
C LEU A 96 3.72 5.87 -2.04
N ASP A 97 4.86 5.66 -1.38
CA ASP A 97 5.64 6.78 -0.86
C ASP A 97 6.44 7.42 -1.99
N ASP A 98 6.30 8.74 -2.15
CA ASP A 98 7.14 9.56 -3.03
C ASP A 98 8.53 9.81 -2.40
N GLN A 99 9.03 8.83 -1.64
CA GLN A 99 10.35 8.88 -1.01
C GLN A 99 11.48 8.52 -1.99
N ARG A 100 11.22 8.65 -3.29
CA ARG A 100 12.27 8.68 -4.33
C ARG A 100 13.01 10.02 -4.26
N ARG A 101 13.72 10.21 -3.16
CA ARG A 101 14.91 11.03 -2.96
C ARG A 101 15.02 11.19 -1.45
N GLY A 102 15.87 10.37 -0.85
CA GLY A 102 16.85 10.97 0.04
C GLY A 102 17.41 12.17 -0.73
N PHE A 103 16.97 13.36 -0.35
CA PHE A 103 17.68 14.55 -0.70
C PHE A 103 18.77 14.60 0.37
N PRO A 104 20.03 14.25 0.05
CA PRO A 104 21.09 14.23 1.03
C PRO A 104 21.37 15.68 1.43
N LEU A 105 20.62 16.15 2.43
CA LEU A 105 20.84 17.45 3.04
C LEU A 105 22.26 17.48 3.64
N ASP A 106 22.78 16.32 4.07
CA ASP A 106 24.15 16.12 4.51
C ASP A 106 25.19 16.43 3.41
N GLU A 107 24.96 16.05 2.14
CA GLU A 107 25.89 16.41 1.03
C GLU A 107 25.83 17.90 0.68
N LEU A 108 24.69 18.56 0.86
CA LEU A 108 24.56 20.01 0.64
C LEU A 108 25.16 20.85 1.77
N LEU A 109 25.25 20.30 2.99
CA LEU A 109 25.91 20.93 4.12
C LEU A 109 27.42 21.00 3.93
N GLU A 110 28.04 20.01 3.28
CA GLU A 110 29.48 20.06 2.95
C GLU A 110 29.82 21.14 1.91
N CYS A 111 28.91 21.45 1.00
CA CYS A 111 29.10 22.52 0.01
C CYS A 111 28.94 23.95 0.58
N LYS A 112 28.45 24.13 1.82
CA LYS A 112 28.32 25.46 2.45
C LYS A 112 29.51 25.85 3.33
N LEU A 113 30.49 24.96 3.50
CA LEU A 113 31.68 25.17 4.33
C LEU A 113 32.98 25.34 3.53
N ALA A 114 32.90 25.43 2.19
CA ALA A 114 34.01 25.75 1.30
C ALA A 114 33.90 27.19 0.75
#